data_AF-A0AB37ZXB5-F1
#
_entry.id   AF-A0AB37ZXB5-F1
#
_cell.length_a   1.000
_cell.length_b   1.000
_cell.length_c   1.000
_cell.angle_alpha   90.00
_cell.angle_beta   90.00
_cell.angle_gamma   90.00
#
_symmetry.space_group_name_H-M   'P 1'
#
loop_
_entity.id
_entity.type
_entity.pdbx_description
1 polymer ?
#
loop_
_entity_poly.entity_id
_entity_poly.type
_entity_poly.pdbx_seq_one_letter_code
_entity_poly.pdbx_strand_id
1 'polypeptide(L)'
;MNLSENAKYDYLLQAKKALNLQMFAEGDGGEGGEGGTPPEFTGPQSQSELDSLIGKAVNTALANAKKDWETQTKEQIETAKTQAEKLGQMSAEEKAAEAERQRLAELDEKERRLNQRELKFTASDILSEKGLPTKLADILNYSDENTVKAHIDVVSEAFSEAVQAEVDKRLAASIDIPAGGTTAKPTTKSEQFAKEMNQRSESKKSLWG
;
A
#
# COMPACT_ATOMS: atom_id res chain seq x y z
N MET A 1 -2.43 8.91 25.04
CA MET A 1 -1.97 8.29 26.30
C MET A 1 -0.53 7.89 26.11
N ASN A 2 0.37 8.60 26.77
CA ASN A 2 1.78 8.70 26.41
C ASN A 2 2.58 7.54 27.04
N LEU A 3 2.95 6.54 26.24
CA LEU A 3 3.76 5.40 26.68
C LEU A 3 5.17 5.80 27.15
N SER A 4 5.61 7.04 26.90
CA SER A 4 6.93 7.55 27.29
C SER A 4 7.03 8.05 28.74
N GLU A 5 5.90 8.24 29.45
CA GLU A 5 5.92 8.62 30.87
C GLU A 5 6.08 7.41 31.78
N ASN A 6 5.45 6.27 31.47
CA ASN A 6 5.58 5.05 32.27
C ASN A 6 7.01 4.48 32.30
N ALA A 7 7.78 4.61 31.22
CA ALA A 7 9.16 4.15 31.18
C ALA A 7 10.10 4.94 32.12
N LYS A 8 9.79 6.22 32.37
CA LYS A 8 10.59 7.07 33.28
C LYS A 8 10.36 6.71 34.74
N TYR A 9 9.15 6.31 35.10
CA TYR A 9 8.82 5.88 36.47
C TYR A 9 9.36 4.49 36.80
N ASP A 10 9.44 3.60 35.80
CA ASP A 10 9.99 2.24 35.99
C ASP A 10 11.49 2.26 36.27
N TYR A 11 12.25 3.13 35.59
CA TYR A 11 13.69 3.31 35.82
C TYR A 11 14.00 3.88 37.21
N LEU A 12 13.18 4.82 37.69
CA LEU A 12 13.34 5.38 39.03
C LEU A 12 12.94 4.40 40.14
N LEU A 13 12.00 3.50 39.87
CA LEU A 13 11.62 2.43 40.80
C LEU A 13 12.70 1.33 40.87
N GLN A 14 13.37 1.07 39.74
CA GLN A 14 14.53 0.17 39.68
C GLN A 14 15.77 0.79 40.35
N ALA A 15 16.00 2.10 40.19
CA ALA A 15 17.07 2.83 40.88
C ALA A 15 16.82 2.92 42.40
N LYS A 16 15.55 3.04 42.84
CA LYS A 16 15.18 3.04 44.27
C LYS A 16 15.24 1.64 44.90
N LYS A 17 15.15 0.57 44.11
CA LYS A 17 15.46 -0.82 44.50
C LYS A 17 16.96 -1.15 44.47
N ALA A 18 17.75 -0.47 43.63
CA ALA A 18 19.19 -0.70 43.51
C ALA A 18 20.03 0.07 44.54
N LEU A 19 19.45 1.04 45.25
CA LEU A 19 19.97 1.53 46.52
C LEU A 19 19.65 0.51 47.63
N ASN A 20 20.20 -0.68 47.46
CA ASN A 20 20.18 -1.75 48.43
C ASN A 20 20.87 -1.25 49.70
N LEU A 21 20.08 -0.96 50.74
CA LEU A 21 20.55 -0.80 52.12
C LEU A 21 21.25 -2.08 52.67
N GLN A 22 21.40 -3.12 51.85
CA GLN A 22 22.11 -4.36 52.16
C GLN A 22 23.64 -4.27 52.02
N MET A 23 24.21 -3.14 51.57
CA MET A 23 25.68 -2.96 51.61
C MET A 23 26.29 -2.86 53.02
N PHE A 24 25.50 -2.97 54.08
CA PHE A 24 25.96 -3.15 55.46
C PHE A 24 25.67 -4.55 56.04
N ALA A 25 25.08 -5.46 55.26
CA ALA A 25 24.68 -6.79 55.71
C ALA A 25 25.35 -7.96 54.97
N GLU A 26 26.06 -7.73 53.87
CA GLU A 26 26.80 -8.79 53.17
C GLU A 26 28.22 -8.94 53.75
N GLY A 27 28.28 -9.44 54.98
CA GLY A 27 29.44 -10.18 55.46
C GLY A 27 29.29 -11.62 54.95
N ASP A 28 30.17 -12.01 54.02
CA ASP A 28 30.30 -13.33 53.43
C ASP A 28 30.13 -14.46 54.46
N GLY A 29 28.97 -15.12 54.41
CA GLY A 29 28.69 -16.36 55.12
C GLY A 29 29.17 -17.54 54.28
N GLY A 30 30.47 -17.85 54.39
CA GLY A 30 31.08 -19.03 53.79
C GLY A 30 30.81 -20.31 54.59
N GLU A 31 30.42 -21.37 53.87
CA GLU A 31 30.17 -22.74 54.33
C GLU A 31 31.29 -23.35 55.18
N GLY A 32 30.87 -24.22 56.11
CA GLY A 32 31.73 -24.87 57.10
C GLY A 32 32.65 -25.96 56.57
N GLY A 33 33.85 -26.01 57.17
CA GLY A 33 34.79 -27.11 57.14
C GLY A 33 35.96 -26.89 58.11
N GLU A 34 35.98 -27.68 59.19
CA GLU A 34 37.08 -27.97 60.13
C GLU A 34 37.65 -26.86 61.06
N GLY A 35 37.27 -26.96 62.34
CA GLY A 35 38.24 -27.10 63.43
C GLY A 35 39.22 -25.96 63.69
N GLY A 36 38.72 -24.77 64.06
CA GLY A 36 39.53 -23.74 64.70
C GLY A 36 38.62 -22.72 65.38
N THR A 37 38.76 -22.55 66.70
CA THR A 37 38.09 -21.47 67.44
C THR A 37 38.25 -20.15 66.68
N PRO A 38 37.17 -19.40 66.41
CA PRO A 38 37.28 -18.11 65.74
C PRO A 38 38.18 -17.20 66.61
N PRO A 39 39.11 -16.44 66.02
CA PRO A 39 39.92 -15.50 66.78
C PRO A 39 38.97 -14.57 67.53
N GLU A 40 39.09 -14.59 68.86
CA GLU A 40 38.35 -13.71 69.75
C GLU A 40 38.69 -12.27 69.35
N PHE A 41 37.67 -11.50 68.94
CA PHE A 41 37.85 -10.12 68.53
C PHE A 41 38.38 -9.31 69.73
N THR A 42 39.69 -9.07 69.75
CA THR A 42 40.30 -8.16 70.71
C THR A 42 40.07 -6.74 70.21
N GLY A 43 39.22 -6.01 70.92
CA GLY A 43 38.99 -4.59 70.65
C GLY A 43 40.30 -3.79 70.75
N PRO A 44 40.42 -2.67 70.01
CA PRO A 44 41.65 -1.89 69.97
C PRO A 44 42.05 -1.44 71.37
N GLN A 45 43.32 -1.65 71.73
CA GLN A 45 43.81 -1.41 73.10
C GLN A 45 44.22 0.07 73.33
N SER A 46 44.21 0.90 72.29
CA SER A 46 44.59 2.32 72.34
C SER A 46 43.82 3.15 71.30
N GLN A 47 43.59 4.43 71.58
CA GLN A 47 42.96 5.38 70.63
C GLN A 47 43.71 5.46 69.29
N SER A 48 45.03 5.27 69.30
CA SER A 48 45.86 5.31 68.08
C SER A 48 45.63 4.12 67.14
N GLU A 49 45.35 2.93 67.68
CA GLU A 49 45.01 1.75 66.88
C GLU A 49 43.60 1.89 66.28
N LEU A 50 42.67 2.47 67.05
CA LEU A 50 41.32 2.78 66.58
C LEU A 50 41.35 3.80 65.43
N ASP A 51 42.09 4.91 65.57
CA ASP A 51 42.24 5.92 64.52
C ASP A 51 42.88 5.36 63.24
N SER A 52 43.86 4.47 63.38
CA SER A 52 44.50 3.81 62.24
C SER A 52 43.56 2.83 61.52
N LEU A 53 42.75 2.06 62.28
CA LEU A 53 41.73 1.18 61.74
C LEU A 53 40.65 1.97 60.98
N ILE A 54 40.20 3.09 61.56
CA ILE A 54 39.22 4.00 60.96
C ILE A 54 39.81 4.63 59.68
N GLY A 55 41.05 5.13 59.72
CA GLY A 55 41.71 5.71 58.55
C GLY A 55 41.90 4.72 57.41
N LYS A 56 42.25 3.46 57.71
CA LYS A 56 42.30 2.38 56.70
C LYS A 56 40.92 2.03 56.16
N ALA A 57 39.91 1.91 57.02
CA ALA A 57 38.55 1.60 56.60
C ALA A 57 37.98 2.71 55.69
N VAL A 58 38.18 3.98 56.06
CA VAL A 58 37.75 5.14 55.27
C VAL A 58 38.49 5.21 53.93
N ASN A 59 39.81 5.03 53.91
CA ASN A 59 40.55 5.03 52.64
C ASN A 59 40.17 3.85 51.73
N THR A 60 39.92 2.68 52.31
CA THR A 60 39.46 1.50 51.55
C THR A 60 38.06 1.72 51.00
N ALA A 61 37.14 2.25 51.82
CA ALA A 61 35.79 2.60 51.38
C ALA A 61 35.81 3.67 50.29
N LEU A 62 36.67 4.69 50.41
CA LEU A 62 36.81 5.74 49.40
C LEU A 62 37.42 5.20 48.09
N ALA A 63 38.40 4.31 48.18
CA ALA A 63 39.01 3.66 47.02
C ALA A 63 38.01 2.75 46.28
N ASN A 64 37.23 1.96 47.04
CA ASN A 64 36.16 1.13 46.48
C ASN A 64 35.06 1.98 45.85
N ALA A 65 34.59 3.02 46.55
CA ALA A 65 33.58 3.93 46.03
C ALA A 65 34.04 4.62 44.73
N LYS A 66 35.30 5.05 44.64
CA LYS A 66 35.87 5.61 43.40
C LYS A 66 35.91 4.58 42.27
N LYS A 67 36.38 3.36 42.57
CA LYS A 67 36.45 2.28 41.58
C LYS A 67 35.06 1.89 41.08
N ASP A 68 34.08 1.79 41.96
CA ASP A 68 32.69 1.48 41.62
C ASP A 68 32.08 2.60 40.78
N TRP A 69 32.32 3.86 41.14
CA TRP A 69 31.90 5.01 40.34
C TRP A 69 32.52 5.04 38.95
N GLU A 70 33.82 4.81 38.84
CA GLU A 70 34.52 4.75 37.55
C GLU A 70 33.98 3.61 36.68
N THR A 71 33.69 2.45 37.28
CA THR A 71 33.18 1.28 36.58
C THR A 71 31.75 1.53 36.09
N GLN A 72 30.87 2.02 36.97
CA GLN A 72 29.49 2.37 36.61
C GLN A 72 29.42 3.50 35.57
N THR A 73 30.31 4.49 35.67
CA THR A 73 30.37 5.59 34.70
C THR A 73 30.81 5.07 33.33
N LYS A 74 31.82 4.20 33.28
CA LYS A 74 32.26 3.57 32.03
C LYS A 74 31.16 2.72 31.40
N GLU A 75 30.49 1.89 32.19
CA GLU A 75 29.37 1.07 31.71
C GLU A 75 28.21 1.95 31.19
N GLN A 76 27.86 3.03 31.88
CA GLN A 76 26.84 3.98 31.41
C GLN A 76 27.24 4.68 30.11
N ILE A 77 28.51 5.05 29.97
CA ILE A 77 29.00 5.68 28.73
C ILE A 77 28.95 4.69 27.56
N GLU A 78 29.40 3.45 27.76
CA GLU A 78 29.41 2.43 26.70
C GLU A 78 28.00 1.99 26.31
N THR A 79 27.10 1.84 27.28
CA THR A 79 25.68 1.57 26.99
C THR A 79 25.01 2.72 26.25
N ALA A 80 25.25 3.97 26.65
CA ALA A 80 24.72 5.15 25.98
C ALA A 80 25.25 5.27 24.54
N LYS A 81 26.54 5.02 24.30
CA LYS A 81 27.13 5.00 22.95
C LYS A 81 26.51 3.91 22.08
N THR A 82 26.42 2.69 22.60
CA THR A 82 25.87 1.54 21.85
C THR A 82 24.40 1.78 21.46
N GLN A 83 23.61 2.36 22.37
CA GLN A 83 22.23 2.72 22.05
C GLN A 83 22.14 3.85 21.03
N ALA A 84 22.97 4.89 21.15
CA ALA A 84 23.01 5.99 20.19
C ALA A 84 23.45 5.52 18.79
N GLU A 85 24.46 4.67 18.69
CA GLU A 85 24.91 4.08 17.43
C GLU A 85 23.83 3.20 16.81
N LYS A 86 23.20 2.33 17.60
CA LYS A 86 22.10 1.48 17.12
C LYS A 86 20.91 2.30 16.62
N LEU A 87 20.54 3.36 17.33
CA LEU A 87 19.49 4.29 16.88
C LEU A 87 19.88 5.03 15.60
N GLY A 88 21.13 5.48 15.51
CA GLY A 88 21.67 6.15 14.32
C GLY A 88 21.70 5.22 13.10
N GLN A 89 22.15 3.98 13.29
CA GLN A 89 22.17 2.95 12.26
C GLN A 89 20.76 2.61 11.78
N MET A 90 19.81 2.36 12.69
CA MET A 90 18.41 2.12 12.30
C MET A 90 17.83 3.30 11.52
N SER A 91 18.11 4.55 11.91
CA SER A 91 17.64 5.72 11.18
C SER A 91 18.28 5.86 9.79
N ALA A 92 19.54 5.46 9.63
CA ALA A 92 20.22 5.48 8.34
C ALA A 92 19.70 4.39 7.40
N GLU A 93 19.52 3.16 7.90
CA GLU A 93 18.96 2.04 7.13
C GLU A 93 17.51 2.28 6.73
N GLU A 94 16.67 2.79 7.64
CA GLU A 94 15.26 3.07 7.33
C GLU A 94 15.12 4.15 6.25
N LYS A 95 15.95 5.19 6.30
CA LYS A 95 16.02 6.21 5.24
C LYS A 95 16.49 5.64 3.91
N ALA A 96 17.48 4.75 3.92
CA ALA A 96 17.97 4.11 2.71
C ALA A 96 16.90 3.20 2.09
N ALA A 97 16.21 2.40 2.90
CA ALA A 97 15.13 1.52 2.47
C ALA A 97 13.94 2.30 1.89
N GLU A 98 13.55 3.41 2.52
CA GLU A 98 12.46 4.27 2.02
C GLU A 98 12.87 4.95 0.70
N ALA A 99 14.11 5.42 0.57
CA ALA A 99 14.61 5.97 -0.69
C ALA A 99 14.65 4.93 -1.82
N GLU A 100 15.06 3.69 -1.51
CA GLU A 100 15.04 2.58 -2.46
C GLU A 100 13.60 2.21 -2.86
N ARG A 101 12.69 2.11 -1.90
CA ARG A 101 11.26 1.85 -2.14
C ARG A 101 10.63 2.92 -3.01
N GLN A 102 10.93 4.20 -2.77
CA GLN A 102 10.45 5.30 -3.61
C GLN A 102 11.00 5.19 -5.04
N ARG A 103 12.29 4.86 -5.18
CA ARG A 103 12.90 4.66 -6.49
C ARG A 103 12.28 3.48 -7.24
N LEU A 104 12.03 2.37 -6.56
CA LEU A 104 11.36 1.19 -7.14
C LEU A 104 9.94 1.53 -7.57
N ALA A 105 9.17 2.24 -6.73
CA ALA A 105 7.82 2.67 -7.08
C ALA A 105 7.82 3.64 -8.28
N GLU A 106 8.81 4.53 -8.38
CA GLU A 106 8.93 5.42 -9.54
C GLU A 106 9.29 4.68 -10.82
N LEU A 107 10.11 3.62 -10.72
CA LEU A 107 10.42 2.74 -11.86
C LEU A 107 9.21 1.94 -12.29
N ASP A 108 8.48 1.33 -11.35
CA ASP A 108 7.25 0.57 -11.62
C ASP A 108 6.19 1.44 -12.30
N GLU A 109 5.95 2.66 -11.80
CA GLU A 109 5.00 3.58 -12.44
C GLU A 109 5.46 4.02 -13.84
N LYS A 110 6.78 4.17 -14.05
CA LYS A 110 7.33 4.47 -15.37
C LYS A 110 7.15 3.30 -16.33
N GLU A 111 7.44 2.08 -15.91
CA GLU A 111 7.25 0.87 -16.70
C GLU A 111 5.77 0.66 -17.03
N ARG A 112 4.89 0.78 -16.03
CA ARG A 112 3.44 0.70 -16.22
C ARG A 112 2.95 1.72 -17.23
N ARG A 113 3.40 2.98 -17.14
CA ARG A 113 3.03 4.03 -18.08
C ARG A 113 3.55 3.77 -19.50
N LEU A 114 4.78 3.25 -19.64
CA LEU A 114 5.33 2.90 -20.95
C LEU A 114 4.55 1.74 -21.58
N ASN A 115 4.32 0.67 -20.82
CA ASN A 115 3.52 -0.47 -21.25
C ASN A 115 2.10 -0.05 -21.67
N GLN A 116 1.43 0.79 -20.88
CA GLN A 116 0.12 1.34 -21.26
C GLN A 116 0.18 2.15 -22.55
N ARG A 117 1.24 2.93 -22.76
CA ARG A 117 1.40 3.71 -23.98
C ARG A 117 1.61 2.80 -25.19
N GLU A 118 2.42 1.75 -25.06
CA GLU A 118 2.63 0.74 -26.10
C GLU A 118 1.33 0.00 -26.43
N LEU A 119 0.63 -0.51 -25.43
CA LEU A 119 -0.66 -1.17 -25.60
C LEU A 119 -1.72 -0.24 -26.22
N LYS A 120 -1.67 1.07 -25.91
CA LYS A 120 -2.56 2.08 -26.52
C LYS A 120 -2.29 2.30 -28.00
N PHE A 121 -1.03 2.27 -28.42
CA PHE A 121 -0.68 2.32 -29.84
C PHE A 121 -1.21 1.08 -30.56
N THR A 122 -0.93 -0.11 -30.03
CA THR A 122 -1.43 -1.37 -30.60
C THR A 122 -2.96 -1.39 -30.66
N ALA A 123 -3.65 -0.92 -29.62
CA ALA A 123 -5.10 -0.81 -29.61
C ALA A 123 -5.63 0.16 -30.68
N SER A 124 -4.96 1.31 -30.87
CA SER A 124 -5.35 2.28 -31.90
C SER A 124 -5.21 1.70 -33.30
N ASP A 125 -4.15 0.95 -33.56
CA ASP A 125 -3.94 0.25 -34.83
C ASP A 125 -5.04 -0.78 -35.07
N ILE A 126 -5.34 -1.65 -34.09
CA ILE A 126 -6.40 -2.66 -34.20
C ILE A 126 -7.78 -2.00 -34.41
N LEU A 127 -8.08 -0.93 -33.68
CA LEU A 127 -9.34 -0.18 -33.86
C LEU A 127 -9.44 0.39 -35.27
N SER A 128 -8.36 0.96 -35.80
CA SER A 128 -8.32 1.49 -37.16
C SER A 128 -8.49 0.38 -38.21
N GLU A 129 -7.85 -0.78 -38.03
CA GLU A 129 -8.01 -1.95 -38.89
C GLU A 129 -9.46 -2.45 -38.92
N LYS A 130 -10.16 -2.40 -37.77
CA LYS A 130 -11.58 -2.75 -37.66
C LYS A 130 -12.54 -1.63 -38.11
N GLY A 131 -12.02 -0.50 -38.59
CA GLY A 131 -12.83 0.64 -39.02
C GLY A 131 -13.56 1.36 -37.87
N LEU A 132 -13.09 1.16 -36.64
CA LEU A 132 -13.66 1.78 -35.44
C LEU A 132 -12.96 3.12 -35.15
N PRO A 133 -13.66 4.10 -34.55
CA PRO A 133 -13.05 5.37 -34.18
C PRO A 133 -11.88 5.20 -33.19
N THR A 134 -10.71 5.75 -33.51
CA THR A 134 -9.51 5.71 -32.65
C THR A 134 -9.70 6.41 -31.30
N LYS A 135 -10.69 7.31 -31.19
CA LYS A 135 -11.11 7.91 -29.90
C LYS A 135 -11.58 6.87 -28.88
N LEU A 136 -12.02 5.69 -29.34
CA LEU A 136 -12.40 4.59 -28.45
C LEU A 136 -11.18 4.02 -27.71
N ALA A 137 -9.95 4.29 -28.15
CA ALA A 137 -8.75 3.92 -27.40
C ALA A 137 -8.73 4.54 -25.99
N ASP A 138 -9.22 5.77 -25.82
CA ASP A 138 -9.18 6.45 -24.51
C ASP A 138 -10.05 5.80 -23.42
N ILE A 139 -10.98 4.92 -23.80
CA ILE A 139 -11.91 4.25 -22.88
C ILE A 139 -11.59 2.76 -22.65
N LEU A 140 -10.58 2.21 -23.34
CA LEU A 140 -10.21 0.80 -23.22
C LEU A 140 -9.35 0.54 -21.97
N ASN A 141 -9.42 -0.69 -21.46
CA ASN A 141 -8.59 -1.13 -20.34
C ASN A 141 -7.22 -1.63 -20.85
N TYR A 142 -6.15 -1.01 -20.36
CA TYR A 142 -4.75 -1.28 -20.74
C TYR A 142 -3.95 -2.06 -19.70
N SER A 143 -4.61 -2.87 -18.86
CA SER A 143 -3.91 -3.73 -17.90
C SER A 143 -3.02 -4.75 -18.61
N ASP A 144 -3.57 -5.49 -19.58
CA ASP A 144 -2.85 -6.54 -20.30
C ASP A 144 -3.26 -6.57 -21.78
N GLU A 145 -2.40 -7.13 -22.63
CA GLU A 145 -2.65 -7.20 -24.07
C GLU A 145 -3.90 -8.04 -24.42
N ASN A 146 -4.14 -9.12 -23.68
CA ASN A 146 -5.31 -10.00 -23.88
C ASN A 146 -6.62 -9.29 -23.52
N THR A 147 -6.61 -8.50 -22.44
CA THR A 147 -7.76 -7.70 -22.00
C THR A 147 -8.07 -6.62 -23.02
N VAL A 148 -7.06 -5.94 -23.57
CA VAL A 148 -7.23 -4.94 -24.64
C VAL A 148 -7.94 -5.54 -25.85
N LYS A 149 -7.48 -6.69 -26.34
CA LYS A 149 -8.07 -7.37 -27.51
C LYS A 149 -9.53 -7.77 -27.25
N ALA A 150 -9.80 -8.39 -26.10
CA ALA A 150 -11.15 -8.79 -25.72
C ALA A 150 -12.10 -7.58 -25.61
N HIS A 151 -11.65 -6.47 -25.02
CA HIS A 151 -12.44 -5.25 -24.94
C HIS A 151 -12.72 -4.65 -26.33
N ILE A 152 -11.73 -4.64 -27.23
CA ILE A 152 -11.93 -4.17 -28.61
C ILE A 152 -12.98 -5.03 -29.33
N ASP A 153 -12.96 -6.34 -29.15
CA ASP A 153 -13.93 -7.25 -29.77
C ASP A 153 -15.36 -6.99 -29.27
N VAL A 154 -15.54 -6.83 -27.96
CA VAL A 154 -16.84 -6.49 -27.36
C VAL A 154 -17.36 -5.14 -27.88
N VAL A 155 -16.50 -4.12 -27.96
CA VAL A 155 -16.87 -2.80 -28.49
C VAL A 155 -17.22 -2.90 -29.98
N SER A 156 -16.46 -3.68 -30.74
CA SER A 156 -16.70 -3.91 -32.17
C SER A 156 -18.07 -4.56 -32.42
N GLU A 157 -18.42 -5.58 -31.64
CA GLU A 157 -19.69 -6.29 -31.73
C GLU A 157 -20.87 -5.37 -31.40
N ALA A 158 -20.82 -4.71 -30.24
CA ALA A 158 -21.87 -3.79 -29.80
C ALA A 158 -22.07 -2.62 -30.78
N PHE A 159 -20.99 -2.08 -31.35
CA PHE A 159 -21.07 -1.01 -32.34
C PHE A 159 -21.71 -1.51 -33.65
N SER A 160 -21.32 -2.69 -34.12
CA SER A 160 -21.89 -3.27 -35.34
C SER A 160 -23.38 -3.57 -35.19
N GLU A 161 -23.80 -4.12 -34.05
CA GLU A 161 -25.21 -4.37 -33.75
C GLU A 161 -26.02 -3.08 -33.70
N ALA A 162 -25.52 -2.03 -33.02
CA ALA A 162 -26.21 -0.75 -32.94
C ALA A 162 -26.35 -0.06 -34.31
N VAL A 163 -25.30 -0.10 -35.14
CA VAL A 163 -25.34 0.45 -36.50
C VAL A 163 -26.30 -0.35 -37.37
N GLN A 164 -26.28 -1.68 -37.28
CA GLN A 164 -27.20 -2.53 -38.04
C GLN A 164 -28.67 -2.24 -37.66
N ALA A 165 -28.97 -2.15 -36.37
CA ALA A 165 -30.33 -1.83 -35.90
C ALA A 165 -30.80 -0.45 -36.38
N GLU A 166 -29.92 0.55 -36.43
CA GLU A 166 -30.25 1.88 -36.97
C GLU A 166 -30.43 1.85 -38.50
N VAL A 167 -29.60 1.10 -39.23
CA VAL A 167 -29.75 0.92 -40.69
C VAL A 167 -31.06 0.20 -40.99
N ASP A 168 -31.40 -0.86 -40.27
CA ASP A 168 -32.66 -1.59 -40.44
C ASP A 168 -33.87 -0.70 -40.16
N LYS A 169 -33.81 0.14 -39.11
CA LYS A 169 -34.85 1.15 -38.84
C LYS A 169 -34.96 2.18 -39.96
N ARG A 170 -33.84 2.68 -40.49
CA ARG A 170 -33.84 3.63 -41.62
C ARG A 170 -34.35 3.01 -42.90
N LEU A 171 -33.99 1.76 -43.18
CA LEU A 171 -34.48 1.02 -44.32
C LEU A 171 -36.00 0.81 -44.20
N ALA A 172 -36.48 0.37 -43.03
CA ALA A 172 -37.90 0.25 -42.75
C ALA A 172 -38.64 1.59 -42.92
N ALA A 173 -38.10 2.69 -42.37
CA ALA A 173 -38.67 4.02 -42.53
C ALA A 173 -38.62 4.54 -43.99
N SER A 174 -37.60 4.17 -44.76
CA SER A 174 -37.47 4.54 -46.17
C SER A 174 -38.40 3.76 -47.10
N ILE A 175 -38.81 2.55 -46.71
CA ILE A 175 -39.82 1.76 -47.42
C ILE A 175 -41.20 2.45 -47.34
N ASP A 176 -41.48 3.19 -46.26
CA ASP A 176 -42.72 3.96 -46.10
C ASP A 176 -42.72 5.31 -46.84
N ILE A 177 -41.61 5.71 -47.47
CA ILE A 177 -41.54 6.90 -48.34
C ILE A 177 -41.47 6.41 -49.79
N PRO A 178 -42.57 6.48 -50.57
CA PRO A 178 -42.53 6.08 -51.97
C PRO A 178 -41.50 6.94 -52.71
N ALA A 179 -40.56 6.28 -53.38
CA ALA A 179 -39.54 6.92 -54.20
C ALA A 179 -40.21 7.73 -55.31
N GLY A 180 -40.26 9.05 -55.11
CA GLY A 180 -40.88 10.00 -56.04
C GLY A 180 -41.96 10.81 -55.35
N GLY A 181 -41.63 12.06 -55.02
CA GLY A 181 -42.60 12.99 -54.45
C GLY A 181 -43.84 13.13 -55.32
N THR A 182 -44.95 12.55 -54.87
CA THR A 182 -46.30 13.11 -54.96
C THR A 182 -47.13 12.45 -53.87
N THR A 183 -47.97 13.25 -53.22
CA THR A 183 -48.99 12.82 -52.28
C THR A 183 -50.03 11.95 -53.00
N ALA A 184 -49.73 10.67 -53.22
CA ALA A 184 -50.67 9.70 -53.74
C ALA A 184 -50.62 8.44 -52.88
N LYS A 185 -51.76 8.15 -52.24
CA LYS A 185 -52.02 6.97 -51.41
C LYS A 185 -51.50 5.70 -52.12
N PRO A 186 -50.74 4.83 -51.45
CA PRO A 186 -50.23 3.61 -52.07
C PRO A 186 -51.42 2.76 -52.50
N THR A 187 -51.64 2.66 -53.81
CA THR A 187 -52.62 1.73 -54.37
C THR A 187 -51.90 0.45 -54.70
N THR A 188 -52.36 -0.64 -54.09
CA THR A 188 -51.84 -1.98 -54.31
C THR A 188 -52.10 -2.41 -55.76
N LYS A 189 -51.26 -3.32 -56.29
CA LYS A 189 -51.42 -3.84 -57.66
C LYS A 189 -52.84 -4.39 -57.91
N SER A 190 -53.45 -4.98 -56.89
CA SER A 190 -54.85 -5.44 -56.88
C SER A 190 -55.88 -4.33 -57.06
N GLU A 191 -55.68 -3.16 -56.45
CA GLU A 191 -56.58 -2.01 -56.62
C GLU A 191 -56.46 -1.38 -58.02
N GLN A 192 -55.26 -1.40 -58.60
CA GLN A 192 -55.04 -0.96 -59.98
C GLN A 192 -55.77 -1.87 -60.99
N PHE A 193 -55.65 -3.19 -60.82
CA PHE A 193 -56.37 -4.17 -61.65
C PHE A 193 -57.90 -4.04 -61.52
N ALA A 194 -58.41 -3.83 -60.31
CA ALA A 194 -59.85 -3.65 -60.09
C ALA A 194 -60.37 -2.38 -60.77
N LYS A 195 -59.59 -1.29 -60.75
CA LYS A 195 -59.96 -0.03 -61.41
C LYS A 195 -59.95 -0.15 -62.93
N GLU A 196 -58.97 -0.87 -63.48
CA GLU A 196 -58.88 -1.14 -64.92
C GLU A 196 -60.01 -2.07 -65.39
N MET A 197 -60.35 -3.10 -64.62
CA MET A 197 -61.52 -3.95 -64.89
C MET A 197 -62.83 -3.16 -64.85
N ASN A 198 -63.00 -2.24 -63.90
CA ASN A 198 -64.20 -1.43 -63.80
C ASN A 198 -64.33 -0.48 -65.01
N GLN A 199 -63.25 0.23 -65.37
CA GLN A 199 -63.23 1.11 -66.55
C GLN A 199 -63.45 0.33 -67.85
N ARG A 200 -62.90 -0.89 -67.96
CA ARG A 200 -63.12 -1.77 -69.12
C ARG A 200 -64.55 -2.31 -69.17
N SER A 201 -65.23 -2.44 -68.03
CA SER A 201 -66.64 -2.81 -67.99
C SER A 201 -67.54 -1.64 -68.39
N GLU A 202 -67.22 -0.42 -67.93
CA GLU A 202 -67.94 0.80 -68.30
C GLU A 202 -67.78 1.13 -69.79
N SER A 203 -66.57 0.98 -70.35
CA SER A 203 -66.35 1.21 -71.78
C SER A 203 -67.13 0.23 -72.66
N LYS A 204 -67.20 -1.06 -72.27
CA LYS A 204 -68.02 -2.05 -72.98
C LYS A 204 -69.52 -1.77 -72.88
N LYS A 205 -69.97 -1.19 -71.77
CA LYS A 205 -71.38 -0.77 -71.58
C LYS A 205 -71.72 0.43 -72.46
N SER A 206 -70.78 1.34 -72.69
CA SER A 206 -70.94 2.49 -73.60
C SER A 206 -70.87 2.13 -75.10
N LEU A 207 -70.43 0.93 -75.45
CA LEU A 207 -70.31 0.45 -76.83
C LEU A 207 -71.57 -0.25 -77.37
N TRP A 208 -72.55 -0.53 -76.50
CA TRP A 208 -73.80 -1.25 -76.84
C TRP A 208 -75.05 -0.60 -76.22
N GLY A 209 -74.99 0.69 -75.90
CA GLY A 209 -76.11 1.50 -75.40
C GLY A 209 -76.52 2.56 -76.40
#